data_AF-A0A7F5RAC7-F1
#
_entry.id   AF-A0A7F5RAC7-F1
#
_cell.length_a   1.000
_cell.length_b   1.000
_cell.length_c   1.000
_cell.angle_alpha   90.00
_cell.angle_beta   90.00
_cell.angle_gamma   90.00
#
_symmetry.space_group_name_H-M   'P 1'
#
loop_
_entity.id
_entity.type
_entity.pdbx_description
1 polymer ?
#
loop_
_entity_poly.entity_id
_entity_poly.type
_entity_poly.pdbx_seq_one_letter_code
_entity_poly.pdbx_strand_id
1 'polypeptide(L)'
;MRIFLLLLSCAFSFNRIEATPMNEAQLQNAAKLIRNVCQPKLKISDKLIENIHNGDFAENEKVMCYLECVLRMGQLVSYNRKQSY
;
A
#
# COMPACT_ATOMS: atom_id res chain seq x y z
N MET A 1 20.71 -35.89 20.74
CA MET A 1 19.32 -35.71 21.24
C MET A 1 18.97 -34.26 21.60
N ARG A 2 19.80 -33.52 22.35
CA ARG A 2 19.57 -32.10 22.68
C ARG A 2 19.49 -31.15 21.47
N ILE A 3 20.38 -31.30 20.48
CA ILE A 3 20.38 -30.47 19.25
C ILE A 3 19.09 -30.65 18.44
N PHE A 4 18.56 -31.87 18.37
CA PHE A 4 17.33 -32.16 17.62
C PHE A 4 16.10 -31.49 18.25
N LEU A 5 16.05 -31.43 19.59
CA LEU A 5 14.99 -30.74 20.33
C LEU A 5 15.06 -29.21 20.17
N LEU A 6 16.27 -28.64 20.09
CA LEU A 6 16.47 -27.21 19.84
C LEU A 6 16.09 -26.78 18.41
N LEU A 7 16.31 -27.65 17.43
CA LEU A 7 15.89 -27.40 16.04
C LEU A 7 14.37 -27.51 15.89
N LEU A 8 13.72 -28.45 16.60
CA LEU A 8 12.26 -28.59 16.59
C LEU A 8 11.54 -27.41 17.25
N SER A 9 12.08 -26.86 18.35
CA SER A 9 11.50 -25.69 19.03
C SER A 9 11.67 -24.41 18.21
N CYS A 10 12.78 -24.27 17.49
CA CYS A 10 13.01 -23.16 16.57
C CYS A 10 11.99 -23.18 15.42
N ALA A 11 11.76 -24.35 14.80
CA ALA A 11 10.77 -24.53 13.72
C ALA A 11 9.33 -24.14 14.13
N PHE A 12 8.95 -24.38 15.39
CA PHE A 12 7.63 -24.03 15.92
C PHE A 12 7.44 -22.52 16.16
N SER A 13 8.53 -21.76 16.30
CA SER A 13 8.50 -20.33 16.65
C SER A 13 8.29 -19.42 15.44
N PHE A 14 8.42 -19.93 14.21
CA PHE A 14 8.32 -19.14 12.98
C PHE A 14 6.89 -18.91 12.45
N ASN A 15 5.85 -19.46 13.10
CA ASN A 15 4.48 -19.44 12.56
C ASN A 15 3.54 -18.36 13.14
N ARG A 16 4.06 -17.31 13.77
CA ARG A 16 3.22 -16.18 14.20
C ARG A 16 3.30 -15.03 13.21
N ILE A 17 2.41 -15.02 12.22
CA ILE A 17 2.10 -13.82 11.44
C ILE A 17 1.03 -13.06 12.23
N GLU A 18 1.46 -12.19 13.13
CA GLU A 18 0.55 -11.25 13.78
C GLU A 18 0.47 -9.99 12.91
N ALA A 19 -0.71 -9.70 12.36
CA ALA A 19 -0.96 -8.44 11.68
C ALA A 19 -1.07 -7.33 12.73
N THR A 20 0.05 -6.70 13.05
CA THR A 20 0.07 -5.55 13.95
C THR A 20 -0.53 -4.33 13.24
N PRO A 21 -1.53 -3.65 13.81
CA PRO A 21 -2.07 -2.43 13.22
C PRO A 21 -0.97 -1.35 13.15
N MET A 22 -0.95 -0.61 12.05
CA MET A 22 -0.05 0.53 11.88
C MET A 22 -0.52 1.71 12.74
N ASN A 23 0.41 2.43 13.35
CA ASN A 23 0.11 3.72 13.95
C ASN A 23 -0.05 4.81 12.86
N GLU A 24 -0.60 5.97 13.25
CA GLU A 24 -0.87 7.06 12.31
C GLU A 24 0.40 7.54 11.59
N ALA A 25 1.52 7.67 12.30
CA ALA A 25 2.78 8.12 11.70
C ALA A 25 3.30 7.14 10.64
N GLN A 26 3.18 5.84 10.87
CA GLN A 26 3.52 4.79 9.91
C GLN A 26 2.61 4.87 8.68
N LEU A 27 1.31 5.10 8.88
CA LEU A 27 0.35 5.25 7.79
C LEU A 27 0.65 6.48 6.94
N GLN A 28 0.92 7.64 7.56
CA GLN A 28 1.29 8.87 6.86
C GLN A 28 2.58 8.70 6.05
N ASN A 29 3.58 8.00 6.59
CA ASN A 29 4.82 7.73 5.88
C ASN A 29 4.61 6.79 4.69
N ALA A 30 3.77 5.76 4.84
CA ALA A 30 3.38 4.90 3.73
C ALA A 30 2.63 5.68 2.63
N ALA A 31 1.69 6.55 3.00
CA ALA A 31 0.98 7.40 2.05
C ALA A 31 1.92 8.36 1.29
N LYS A 32 2.90 8.97 1.98
CA LYS A 32 3.95 9.79 1.36
C LYS A 32 4.78 9.01 0.35
N LEU A 33 5.18 7.78 0.71
CA LEU A 33 5.92 6.91 -0.21
C LEU A 33 5.13 6.63 -1.49
N ILE A 34 3.84 6.27 -1.36
CA ILE A 34 2.97 6.02 -2.51
C ILE A 34 2.85 7.29 -3.38
N ARG A 35 2.63 8.46 -2.78
CA ARG A 35 2.57 9.74 -3.50
C ARG A 35 3.86 10.02 -4.26
N ASN A 36 5.02 9.85 -3.62
CA ASN A 36 6.33 10.10 -4.21
C ASN A 36 6.64 9.17 -5.40
N VAL A 37 6.00 8.00 -5.47
CA VAL A 37 6.11 7.11 -6.63
C VAL A 37 5.12 7.51 -7.73
N CYS A 38 3.85 7.71 -7.38
CA CYS A 38 2.78 7.89 -8.36
C CYS A 38 2.74 9.28 -8.99
N GLN A 39 3.03 10.34 -8.22
CA GLN A 39 2.97 11.72 -8.69
C GLN A 39 3.97 12.01 -9.82
N PRO A 40 5.30 11.76 -9.66
CA PRO A 40 6.26 12.03 -10.74
C PRO A 40 6.06 11.08 -11.93
N LYS A 41 5.61 9.83 -11.69
CA LYS A 41 5.32 8.84 -12.74
C LYS A 41 4.27 9.34 -13.73
N LEU A 42 3.27 10.06 -13.24
CA LEU A 42 2.13 10.53 -14.05
C LEU A 42 2.17 12.03 -14.35
N LYS A 43 3.14 12.75 -13.77
CA LYS A 43 3.29 14.20 -13.93
C LYS A 43 1.96 14.94 -13.66
N ILE A 44 1.30 14.54 -12.57
CA ILE A 44 0.09 15.20 -12.06
C ILE A 44 0.49 16.36 -11.14
N SER A 45 -0.26 17.45 -11.19
CA SER A 45 0.01 18.64 -10.37
C SER A 45 -0.49 18.44 -8.93
N ASP A 46 0.14 19.13 -7.97
CA ASP A 46 -0.29 19.11 -6.58
C ASP A 46 -1.73 19.59 -6.41
N LYS A 47 -2.15 20.59 -7.20
CA LYS A 47 -3.53 21.10 -7.18
C LYS A 47 -4.56 20.01 -7.52
N LEU A 48 -4.28 19.17 -8.51
CA LEU A 48 -5.20 18.07 -8.85
C LEU A 48 -5.23 17.01 -7.75
N ILE A 49 -4.10 16.73 -7.09
CA ILE A 49 -4.07 15.81 -5.95
C ILE A 49 -4.84 16.38 -4.75
N GLU A 50 -4.72 17.68 -4.48
CA GLU A 50 -5.46 18.35 -3.41
C GLU A 50 -6.98 18.34 -3.66
N ASN A 51 -7.40 18.58 -4.90
CA ASN A 51 -8.81 18.46 -5.30
C ASN A 51 -9.37 17.06 -5.00
N ILE A 52 -8.61 15.99 -5.26
CA ILE A 52 -9.00 14.62 -4.92
C ILE A 52 -9.26 14.47 -3.41
N HIS A 53 -8.41 15.06 -2.55
CA HIS A 53 -8.62 15.03 -1.09
C HIS A 53 -9.89 15.79 -0.65
N ASN A 54 -10.32 16.78 -1.43
CA ASN A 54 -11.55 17.54 -1.21
C ASN A 54 -12.79 16.89 -1.84
N GLY A 55 -12.65 15.70 -2.44
CA GLY A 55 -13.76 14.98 -3.09
C GLY A 55 -14.06 15.41 -4.52
N ASP A 56 -13.21 16.25 -5.12
CA ASP A 56 -13.31 16.62 -6.54
C ASP A 56 -12.52 15.61 -7.40
N PHE A 57 -13.27 14.67 -8.00
CA PHE A 57 -12.76 13.67 -8.92
C PHE A 57 -13.04 14.08 -10.36
N ALA A 58 -12.38 15.14 -10.81
CA ALA A 58 -12.46 15.59 -12.20
C ALA A 58 -12.25 14.41 -13.18
N GLU A 59 -13.10 14.33 -14.20
CA GLU A 59 -13.01 13.32 -15.27
C GLU A 59 -11.80 13.61 -16.17
N ASN A 60 -10.63 13.27 -15.65
CA ASN A 60 -9.33 13.55 -16.23
C ASN A 60 -8.49 12.28 -16.21
N GLU A 61 -7.94 11.91 -17.35
CA GLU A 61 -7.10 10.71 -17.50
C GLU A 61 -5.99 10.63 -16.46
N LYS A 62 -5.33 11.76 -16.14
CA LYS A 62 -4.24 11.79 -15.16
C LYS A 62 -4.75 11.51 -13.74
N VAL A 63 -5.93 12.02 -13.39
CA VAL A 63 -6.56 11.78 -12.08
C VAL A 63 -6.91 10.29 -11.95
N MET A 64 -7.51 9.70 -12.98
CA MET A 64 -7.85 8.28 -13.02
C MET A 64 -6.60 7.39 -12.93
N CYS A 65 -5.59 7.64 -13.75
CA CYS A 65 -4.32 6.92 -13.71
C CYS A 65 -3.60 7.08 -12.37
N TYR A 66 -3.72 8.25 -11.72
CA TYR A 66 -3.14 8.49 -10.40
C TYR A 66 -3.79 7.64 -9.32
N LEU A 67 -5.13 7.61 -9.27
CA LEU A 67 -5.86 6.74 -8.35
C LEU A 67 -5.52 5.27 -8.59
N GLU A 68 -5.47 4.84 -9.84
CA GLU A 68 -5.10 3.46 -10.20
C GLU A 68 -3.66 3.12 -9.75
N CYS A 69 -2.72 4.06 -9.85
CA CYS A 69 -1.37 3.89 -9.33
C CYS A 69 -1.36 3.76 -7.80
N VAL A 70 -2.06 4.65 -7.09
CA VAL A 70 -2.15 4.65 -5.62
C VAL A 70 -2.74 3.33 -5.13
N LEU A 71 -3.86 2.90 -5.72
CA LEU A 71 -4.55 1.66 -5.35
C LEU A 71 -3.71 0.41 -5.61
N ARG A 72 -2.95 0.38 -6.71
CA ARG A 72 -2.03 -0.73 -7.00
C ARG A 72 -0.83 -0.75 -6.07
N MET A 73 -0.23 0.41 -5.81
CA MET A 73 0.90 0.53 -4.87
C MET A 73 0.49 0.14 -3.45
N GLY A 74 -0.74 0.47 -3.05
CA GLY A 74 -1.34 0.04 -1.79
C GLY A 74 -1.85 -1.41 -1.80
N GLN A 75 -1.68 -2.15 -2.89
CA GLN A 75 -2.14 -3.53 -3.06
C GLN A 75 -3.66 -3.72 -2.86
N LEU A 76 -4.44 -2.66 -3.07
CA LEU A 76 -5.90 -2.67 -2.96
C LEU A 76 -6.58 -3.16 -4.24
N VAL A 77 -5.87 -3.11 -5.37
CA VAL A 77 -6.34 -3.57 -6.68
C VAL A 77 -5.26 -4.44 -7.33
N SER A 78 -5.64 -5.64 -7.76
CA SER A 78 -4.77 -6.58 -8.47
C SER A 78 -4.89 -6.45 -10.00
N TYR A 79 -3.85 -6.86 -10.74
CA TYR A 79 -3.85 -6.90 -12.21
C TYR A 79 -4.95 -7.83 -12.77
N ASN A 80 -5.22 -8.94 -12.08
CA ASN A 80 -6.42 -9.70 -12.30
C ASN A 80 -7.58 -8.92 -11.67
N ARG A 81 -8.54 -8.46 -12.48
CA ARG A 81 -9.72 -7.65 -12.10
C ARG A 81 -10.69 -8.31 -11.10
N LYS A 82 -10.22 -9.15 -10.18
CA LYS A 82 -10.97 -9.60 -9.02
C LYS A 82 -10.59 -8.67 -7.89
N GLN A 83 -11.48 -7.74 -7.59
CA GLN A 83 -11.28 -6.80 -6.52
C GLN A 83 -11.15 -7.56 -5.21
N SER A 84 -10.14 -7.22 -4.41
CA SER A 84 -9.86 -7.83 -3.11
C SER A 84 -10.94 -7.39 -2.11
N TYR A 85 -12.12 -8.01 -2.19
CA TYR A 85 -13.18 -7.92 -1.18
C TYR A 85 -13.39 -9.29 -0.55
#